data_AF-A0A8B7E3K4-F1
#
_entry.id   AF-A0A8B7E3K4-F1
#
_cell.length_a   1.000
_cell.length_b   1.000
_cell.length_c   1.000
_cell.angle_alpha   90.00
_cell.angle_beta   90.00
_cell.angle_gamma   90.00
#
_symmetry.space_group_name_H-M   'P 1'
#
loop_
_entity.id
_entity.type
_entity.pdbx_description
1 polymer ?
#
loop_
_entity_poly.entity_id
_entity_poly.type
_entity_poly.pdbx_seq_one_letter_code
_entity_poly.pdbx_strand_id
1 'polypeptide(L)'
;MNIENCHYQGFLLNRTGSSVIMSTCDGLRGLIKDSDGEEFFVEKINNEEKNDVTNNNKENDTYIIYRMKDLITKKKGKCGLNHTRNVVEHDFSIQHFFKEHWRERRAVSDKKYIEVAVVVDNRKYRELRSEEKAVNLAIEIINNVDSVYKTLNTRVVVVSVTIWTVVDKIHIALKAGTTLDGFKTYYSTVMLGTLKMRCDNAQLITGIDFDGDTVGLAPIGTMCGYSSCAINQ
;
A
#
# COMPACT_ATOMS: atom_id res chain seq x y z
N MET A 1 -7.53 -12.94 15.97
CA MET A 1 -8.00 -11.74 15.27
C MET A 1 -8.93 -12.22 14.16
N ASN A 2 -10.23 -11.92 14.23
CA ASN A 2 -11.19 -12.32 13.20
C ASN A 2 -11.08 -11.29 12.09
N ILE A 3 -10.53 -11.67 10.93
CA ILE A 3 -10.51 -10.77 9.76
C ILE A 3 -11.93 -10.83 9.21
N GLU A 4 -12.72 -9.80 9.48
CA GLU A 4 -14.05 -9.71 8.92
C GLU A 4 -13.97 -9.66 7.39
N ASN A 5 -14.87 -10.37 6.71
CA ASN A 5 -15.03 -10.24 5.27
C ASN A 5 -15.65 -8.87 4.98
N CYS A 6 -14.83 -7.82 4.96
CA CYS A 6 -15.27 -6.44 4.76
C CYS A 6 -14.51 -5.74 3.63
N HIS A 7 -13.60 -6.44 2.92
CA HIS A 7 -12.91 -5.93 1.74
C HIS A 7 -13.39 -6.64 0.48
N TYR A 8 -13.78 -5.85 -0.51
CA TYR A 8 -14.45 -6.33 -1.73
C TYR A 8 -13.81 -5.73 -2.98
N GLN A 9 -13.80 -6.51 -4.04
CA GLN A 9 -13.46 -6.09 -5.40
C GLN A 9 -14.60 -6.51 -6.33
N GLY A 10 -14.95 -5.67 -7.29
CA GLY A 10 -16.07 -5.94 -8.20
C GLY A 10 -16.11 -5.00 -9.40
N PHE A 11 -17.28 -4.96 -10.03
CA PHE A 11 -17.56 -4.23 -11.26
C PHE A 11 -18.90 -3.52 -11.12
N LEU A 12 -19.08 -2.38 -11.79
CA LEU A 12 -20.37 -1.72 -11.87
C LEU A 12 -21.32 -2.55 -12.78
N LEU A 13 -22.56 -2.74 -12.32
CA LEU A 13 -23.59 -3.44 -13.08
C LEU A 13 -23.78 -2.80 -14.46
N ASN A 14 -23.83 -3.63 -15.50
CA ASN A 14 -24.00 -3.22 -16.90
C ASN A 14 -22.95 -2.21 -17.41
N ARG A 15 -21.77 -2.16 -16.79
CA ARG A 15 -20.68 -1.26 -17.18
C ARG A 15 -19.38 -2.05 -17.34
N THR A 16 -19.15 -2.54 -18.56
CA THR A 16 -17.92 -3.27 -18.92
C THR A 16 -16.70 -2.37 -18.77
N GLY A 17 -15.57 -2.93 -18.34
CA GLY A 17 -14.33 -2.17 -18.13
C GLY A 17 -14.28 -1.32 -16.85
N SER A 18 -15.39 -1.21 -16.10
CA SER A 18 -15.37 -0.58 -14.78
C SER A 18 -14.60 -1.42 -13.76
N SER A 19 -14.27 -0.85 -12.60
CA SER A 19 -13.78 -1.60 -11.45
C SER A 19 -14.15 -0.92 -10.15
N VAL A 20 -14.43 -1.70 -9.12
CA VAL A 20 -14.77 -1.21 -7.79
C VAL A 20 -13.89 -1.91 -6.77
N ILE A 21 -13.33 -1.14 -5.85
CA ILE A 21 -12.60 -1.61 -4.67
C ILE A 21 -13.27 -0.95 -3.47
N MET A 22 -13.79 -1.74 -2.54
CA MET A 22 -14.62 -1.21 -1.44
C MET A 22 -14.28 -1.89 -0.13
N SER A 23 -14.26 -1.11 0.94
CA SER A 23 -14.15 -1.54 2.33
C SER A 23 -15.41 -1.14 3.07
N THR A 24 -15.90 -2.05 3.92
CA THR A 24 -17.02 -1.82 4.84
C THR A 24 -16.61 -1.98 6.31
N CYS A 25 -15.30 -2.08 6.58
CA CYS A 25 -14.78 -2.42 7.92
C CYS A 25 -14.97 -1.31 8.96
N ASP A 26 -15.06 -0.04 8.52
CA ASP A 26 -15.30 1.12 9.38
C ASP A 26 -16.11 2.15 8.58
N GLY A 27 -17.32 1.75 8.20
CA GLY A 27 -18.12 2.45 7.19
C GLY A 27 -17.67 2.16 5.76
N LEU A 28 -18.45 2.67 4.80
CA LEU A 28 -18.17 2.54 3.37
C LEU A 28 -17.03 3.46 2.94
N ARG A 29 -15.97 2.89 2.38
CA ARG A 29 -14.87 3.63 1.76
C ARG A 29 -14.25 2.86 0.60
N GLY A 30 -13.75 3.54 -0.42
CA GLY A 30 -13.12 2.86 -1.54
C GLY A 30 -12.95 3.69 -2.80
N LEU A 31 -12.62 2.99 -3.88
CA LEU A 31 -12.37 3.55 -5.22
C LEU A 31 -13.34 2.92 -6.22
N ILE A 32 -14.00 3.78 -7.00
CA ILE A 32 -14.83 3.41 -8.14
C ILE A 32 -14.18 3.96 -9.39
N LYS A 33 -13.89 3.09 -10.35
CA LYS A 33 -13.50 3.45 -11.70
C LYS A 33 -14.63 3.10 -12.65
N ASP A 34 -15.12 4.09 -13.38
CA ASP A 34 -16.16 3.84 -14.38
C ASP A 34 -15.59 3.29 -15.70
N SER A 35 -16.48 3.03 -16.66
CA SER A 35 -16.10 2.50 -17.97
C SER A 35 -15.31 3.48 -18.83
N ASP A 36 -15.40 4.78 -18.54
CA ASP A 36 -14.70 5.84 -19.27
C ASP A 36 -13.31 6.12 -18.66
N GLY A 37 -13.00 5.45 -17.54
CA GLY A 37 -11.74 5.55 -16.83
C GLY A 37 -11.70 6.66 -15.77
N GLU A 38 -12.82 7.32 -15.50
CA GLU A 38 -12.93 8.31 -14.43
C GLU A 38 -12.96 7.62 -13.06
N GLU A 39 -12.23 8.19 -12.11
CA GLU A 39 -11.96 7.61 -10.80
C GLU A 39 -12.60 8.47 -9.69
N PHE A 40 -13.37 7.81 -8.83
CA PHE A 40 -14.12 8.41 -7.74
C PHE A 40 -13.75 7.74 -6.41
N PHE A 41 -13.46 8.55 -5.40
CA PHE A 41 -13.29 8.08 -4.04
C PHE A 41 -14.61 8.17 -3.29
N VAL A 42 -14.82 7.20 -2.40
CA VAL A 42 -15.90 7.17 -1.42
C VAL A 42 -15.27 7.16 -0.04
N GLU A 43 -15.68 8.07 0.84
CA GLU A 43 -15.19 8.12 2.21
C GLU A 43 -16.33 8.49 3.18
N LYS A 44 -16.26 7.95 4.40
CA LYS A 44 -17.13 8.36 5.51
C LYS A 44 -16.64 9.68 6.09
N ILE A 45 -17.57 10.59 6.36
CA ILE A 45 -17.27 11.84 7.07
C ILE A 45 -17.32 11.53 8.57
N ASN A 46 -16.20 11.73 9.27
CA ASN A 46 -16.17 11.65 10.72
C ASN A 46 -16.70 12.96 11.30
N ASN A 47 -17.93 12.95 11.84
CA ASN A 47 -18.50 14.08 12.56
C ASN A 47 -17.92 14.16 13.98
N GLU A 48 -16.63 14.43 14.13
CA GLU A 48 -16.00 14.55 15.46
C GLU A 48 -16.40 15.85 16.21
N GLU A 49 -17.19 16.75 15.59
CA GLU A 49 -17.56 18.05 16.16
C GLU A 49 -18.97 18.13 16.79
N LYS A 50 -19.69 17.01 16.98
CA LYS A 50 -20.98 17.05 17.70
C LYS A 50 -20.84 16.56 19.14
N ASN A 51 -20.28 17.43 19.98
CA ASN A 51 -20.49 17.39 21.44
C ASN A 51 -21.92 17.85 21.78
N ASP A 52 -22.94 17.20 21.23
CA ASP A 52 -24.32 17.45 21.67
C ASP A 52 -24.79 16.29 22.54
N VAL A 53 -24.83 16.53 23.85
CA VAL A 53 -25.13 15.60 24.94
C VAL A 53 -26.61 15.14 24.93
N THR A 54 -27.34 15.36 23.85
CA THR A 54 -28.74 14.96 23.74
C THR A 54 -29.05 14.39 22.37
N ASN A 55 -29.05 13.06 22.26
CA ASN A 55 -30.16 12.25 21.74
C ASN A 55 -29.68 10.87 21.24
N ASN A 56 -30.39 9.83 21.69
CA ASN A 56 -30.27 8.43 21.27
C ASN A 56 -30.74 8.19 19.82
N ASN A 57 -30.36 9.04 18.87
CA ASN A 57 -30.60 8.79 17.46
C ASN A 57 -29.33 8.19 16.88
N LYS A 58 -29.43 6.94 16.37
CA LYS A 58 -28.39 6.32 15.54
C LYS A 58 -27.96 7.33 14.50
N GLU A 59 -26.75 7.84 14.64
CA GLU A 59 -26.18 8.81 13.73
C GLU A 59 -26.12 8.16 12.35
N ASN A 60 -26.81 8.74 11.36
CA ASN A 60 -26.74 8.24 9.99
C ASN A 60 -25.36 8.56 9.45
N ASP A 61 -24.58 7.53 9.15
CA ASP A 61 -23.28 7.68 8.48
C ASP A 61 -23.46 8.52 7.21
N THR A 62 -22.72 9.63 7.14
CA THR A 62 -22.71 10.52 5.98
C THR A 62 -21.47 10.24 5.15
N TYR A 63 -21.64 10.13 3.84
CA TYR A 63 -20.58 9.76 2.91
C TYR A 63 -20.34 10.87 1.89
N ILE A 64 -19.09 11.07 1.52
CA ILE A 64 -18.69 11.95 0.43
C ILE A 64 -18.19 11.12 -0.74
N ILE A 65 -18.58 11.53 -1.95
CA ILE A 65 -18.09 10.96 -3.20
C ILE A 65 -17.48 12.10 -4.01
N TYR A 66 -16.23 11.96 -4.41
CA TYR A 66 -15.52 13.00 -5.12
C TYR A 66 -14.57 12.40 -6.17
N ARG A 67 -14.29 13.18 -7.22
CA ARG A 67 -13.41 12.74 -8.31
C ARG A 67 -11.95 12.86 -7.90
N MET A 68 -11.15 11.86 -8.23
CA MET A 68 -9.72 11.87 -7.95
C MET A 68 -9.01 13.07 -8.60
N LYS A 69 -9.42 13.47 -9.81
CA LYS A 69 -8.84 14.62 -10.52
C LYS A 69 -9.12 15.98 -9.89
N ASP A 70 -10.14 16.07 -9.02
CA ASP A 70 -10.52 17.31 -8.34
C ASP A 70 -9.76 17.48 -7.00
N LEU A 71 -8.96 16.48 -6.60
CA LEU A 71 -8.18 16.54 -5.37
C LEU A 71 -7.02 17.54 -5.47
N ILE A 72 -7.02 18.50 -4.56
CA ILE A 72 -5.90 19.44 -4.36
C ILE A 72 -5.00 18.86 -3.26
N THR A 73 -3.92 18.18 -3.64
CA THR A 73 -2.97 17.63 -2.68
C THR A 73 -1.96 18.69 -2.21
N LYS A 74 -1.65 18.72 -0.90
CA LYS A 74 -0.64 19.62 -0.32
C LYS A 74 0.77 19.32 -0.86
N LYS A 75 1.05 18.07 -1.20
CA LYS A 75 2.28 17.62 -1.88
C LYS A 75 1.92 16.97 -3.22
N LYS A 76 2.51 17.47 -4.31
CA LYS A 76 2.49 16.77 -5.60
C LYS A 76 3.60 15.72 -5.59
N GLY A 77 3.33 14.54 -5.05
CA GLY A 77 4.26 13.42 -5.15
C GLY A 77 4.58 13.13 -6.61
N LYS A 78 5.85 13.19 -6.99
CA LYS A 78 6.29 12.81 -8.34
C LYS A 78 6.68 11.34 -8.32
N CYS A 79 5.96 10.52 -9.07
CA CYS A 79 6.40 9.16 -9.37
C CYS A 79 7.44 9.22 -10.51
N GLY A 80 8.70 8.91 -10.21
CA GLY A 80 9.78 8.95 -11.20
C GLY A 80 11.18 8.86 -10.59
N LEU A 81 12.15 8.40 -11.38
CA LEU A 81 13.55 8.29 -10.98
C LEU A 81 14.29 9.61 -11.26
N ASN A 82 14.53 10.42 -10.23
CA ASN A 82 15.30 11.69 -10.36
C ASN A 82 16.65 11.66 -9.61
N HIS A 83 17.14 10.50 -9.19
CA HIS A 83 18.46 10.39 -8.56
C HIS A 83 19.54 10.08 -9.59
N THR A 84 20.26 11.11 -10.00
CA THR A 84 21.54 11.06 -10.72
C THR A 84 22.63 10.47 -9.82
N ARG A 85 22.60 9.15 -9.60
CA ARG A 85 23.78 8.41 -9.16
C ARG A 85 24.21 7.55 -10.32
N ASN A 86 25.23 8.00 -11.07
CA ASN A 86 25.95 7.25 -12.11
C ASN A 86 25.20 5.99 -12.52
N VAL A 87 24.02 6.21 -13.09
CA VAL A 87 23.29 5.16 -13.75
C VAL A 87 24.15 5.03 -14.98
N VAL A 88 24.99 3.99 -15.02
CA VAL A 88 25.30 3.39 -16.30
C VAL A 88 23.94 3.32 -16.97
N GLU A 89 23.73 4.14 -18.01
CA GLU A 89 22.56 4.07 -18.87
C GLU A 89 22.53 2.65 -19.43
N HIS A 90 22.09 1.69 -18.63
CA HIS A 90 21.30 0.63 -19.15
C HIS A 90 20.02 1.33 -19.56
N ASP A 91 20.01 1.74 -20.82
CA ASP A 91 18.82 1.90 -21.61
C ASP A 91 17.83 0.83 -21.16
N PHE A 92 16.92 1.21 -20.26
CA PHE A 92 15.92 0.30 -19.70
C PHE A 92 14.79 0.19 -20.72
N SER A 93 15.19 -0.12 -21.96
CA SER A 93 14.37 -0.82 -22.89
C SER A 93 13.91 -2.09 -22.20
N ILE A 94 12.63 -2.11 -21.82
CA ILE A 94 11.91 -3.32 -21.40
C ILE A 94 12.10 -4.43 -22.45
N GLN A 95 12.58 -4.15 -23.67
CA GLN A 95 12.87 -5.16 -24.68
C GLN A 95 14.25 -5.83 -24.52
N HIS A 96 15.24 -5.21 -23.83
CA HIS A 96 16.61 -5.74 -23.77
C HIS A 96 16.86 -6.68 -22.57
N PHE A 97 16.22 -6.44 -21.42
CA PHE A 97 16.28 -7.38 -20.27
C PHE A 97 15.64 -8.74 -20.55
N PHE A 98 14.74 -8.82 -21.55
CA PHE A 98 14.02 -10.04 -21.91
C PHE A 98 14.74 -10.90 -22.96
N LYS A 99 15.85 -10.44 -23.55
CA LYS A 99 16.45 -11.15 -24.70
C LYS A 99 17.53 -12.17 -24.37
N GLU A 100 18.28 -12.01 -23.27
CA GLU A 100 19.56 -12.74 -23.19
C GLU A 100 19.54 -14.04 -22.38
N HIS A 101 18.51 -14.34 -21.57
CA HIS A 101 18.50 -15.58 -20.76
C HIS A 101 17.15 -16.30 -20.63
N TRP A 102 16.13 -15.92 -21.39
CA TRP A 102 14.89 -16.70 -21.42
C TRP A 102 15.04 -17.88 -22.37
N ARG A 103 15.49 -19.03 -21.83
CA ARG A 103 14.79 -20.26 -22.22
C ARG A 103 13.32 -19.96 -22.02
N GLU A 104 12.56 -19.98 -23.10
CA GLU A 104 11.13 -19.75 -23.21
C GLU A 104 10.34 -20.82 -22.42
N ARG A 105 10.52 -20.85 -21.10
CA ARG A 105 9.55 -21.47 -20.21
C ARG A 105 8.43 -20.46 -20.09
N ARG A 106 7.24 -20.87 -20.51
CA ARG A 106 5.96 -20.13 -20.48
C ARG A 106 5.50 -19.75 -19.06
N ALA A 107 6.38 -19.31 -18.17
CA ALA A 107 6.05 -18.87 -16.80
C ALA A 107 5.24 -17.55 -16.76
N VAL A 108 4.91 -16.97 -17.92
CA VAL A 108 4.02 -15.81 -18.05
C VAL A 108 2.54 -16.24 -18.04
N SER A 109 2.21 -17.49 -18.41
CA SER A 109 0.81 -17.97 -18.38
C SER A 109 0.32 -18.29 -16.98
N ASP A 110 1.24 -18.61 -16.07
CA ASP A 110 0.87 -19.11 -14.75
C ASP A 110 0.56 -17.94 -13.82
N LYS A 111 -0.52 -18.11 -13.06
CA LYS A 111 -0.94 -17.14 -12.06
C LYS A 111 0.13 -17.03 -10.97
N LYS A 112 0.62 -15.83 -10.74
CA LYS A 112 1.68 -15.55 -9.75
C LYS A 112 1.08 -15.02 -8.45
N TYR A 113 1.80 -15.22 -7.36
CA TYR A 113 1.46 -14.70 -6.04
C TYR A 113 2.68 -13.95 -5.51
N ILE A 114 2.46 -12.77 -4.92
CA ILE A 114 3.46 -11.99 -4.20
C ILE A 114 3.01 -11.93 -2.75
N GLU A 115 3.76 -12.59 -1.87
CA GLU A 115 3.55 -12.59 -0.42
C GLU A 115 4.12 -11.32 0.20
N VAL A 116 3.26 -10.48 0.77
CA VAL A 116 3.65 -9.19 1.34
C VAL A 116 3.50 -9.22 2.86
N ALA A 117 4.57 -8.82 3.56
CA ALA A 117 4.52 -8.46 4.97
C ALA A 117 4.40 -6.94 5.12
N VAL A 118 3.44 -6.48 5.91
CA VAL A 118 3.27 -5.05 6.20
C VAL A 118 3.74 -4.76 7.63
N VAL A 119 4.50 -3.69 7.79
CA VAL A 119 4.94 -3.19 9.09
C VAL A 119 4.36 -1.80 9.29
N VAL A 120 3.70 -1.57 10.41
CA VAL A 120 3.15 -0.26 10.78
C VAL A 120 3.99 0.29 11.93
N ASP A 121 4.58 1.47 11.72
CA ASP A 121 5.42 2.11 12.73
C ASP A 121 4.61 2.64 13.93
N ASN A 122 5.32 3.00 15.00
CA ASN A 122 4.69 3.44 16.24
C ASN A 122 3.91 4.74 16.06
N ARG A 123 4.43 5.65 15.24
CA ARG A 123 3.77 6.93 14.99
C ARG A 123 2.42 6.74 14.30
N LYS A 124 2.38 5.95 13.22
CA LYS A 124 1.15 5.60 12.50
C LYS A 124 0.18 4.85 13.41
N TYR A 125 0.68 3.91 14.21
CA TYR A 125 -0.15 3.23 15.20
C TYR A 125 -0.79 4.20 16.20
N ARG A 126 -0.03 5.18 16.72
CA ARG A 126 -0.54 6.21 17.63
C ARG A 126 -1.54 7.16 16.99
N GLU A 127 -1.43 7.40 15.68
CA GLU A 127 -2.45 8.14 14.90
C GLU A 127 -3.76 7.34 14.82
N LEU A 128 -3.67 6.04 14.53
CA LEU A 128 -4.83 5.15 14.39
C LEU A 128 -5.48 4.77 15.73
N ARG A 129 -4.70 4.75 16.82
CA ARG A 129 -5.11 4.40 18.20
C ARG A 129 -5.77 3.03 18.35
N SER A 130 -5.61 2.13 17.37
CA SER A 130 -6.19 0.79 17.37
C SER A 130 -5.38 -0.15 16.49
N GLU A 131 -5.10 -1.35 17.00
CA GLU A 131 -4.44 -2.41 16.23
C GLU A 131 -5.33 -2.89 15.09
N GLU A 132 -6.63 -2.98 15.32
CA GLU A 132 -7.62 -3.34 14.31
C GLU A 132 -7.63 -2.32 13.16
N LYS A 133 -7.60 -1.02 13.47
CA LYS A 133 -7.51 0.03 12.45
C LYS A 133 -6.20 -0.06 11.65
N ALA A 134 -5.10 -0.41 12.30
CA ALA A 134 -3.81 -0.61 11.63
C ALA A 134 -3.81 -1.84 10.70
N VAL A 135 -4.43 -2.94 11.12
CA VAL A 135 -4.62 -4.13 10.28
C VAL A 135 -5.54 -3.82 9.10
N ASN A 136 -6.68 -3.17 9.33
CA ASN A 136 -7.62 -2.79 8.27
C ASN A 136 -6.98 -1.84 7.25
N LEU A 137 -6.15 -0.89 7.70
CA LEU A 137 -5.37 -0.03 6.81
C LEU A 137 -4.41 -0.85 5.93
N ALA A 138 -3.65 -1.77 6.53
CA ALA A 138 -2.71 -2.62 5.80
C ALA A 138 -3.42 -3.48 4.74
N ILE A 139 -4.54 -4.12 5.11
CA ILE A 139 -5.32 -4.96 4.20
C ILE A 139 -5.94 -4.12 3.08
N GLU A 140 -6.47 -2.94 3.39
CA GLU A 140 -7.04 -2.05 2.38
C GLU A 140 -6.01 -1.57 1.36
N ILE A 141 -4.84 -1.12 1.81
CA ILE A 141 -3.75 -0.71 0.92
C ILE A 141 -3.39 -1.87 -0.02
N ILE A 142 -3.20 -3.07 0.53
CA ILE A 142 -2.83 -4.23 -0.28
C ILE A 142 -3.97 -4.70 -1.18
N ASN A 143 -5.23 -4.56 -0.78
CA ASN A 143 -6.38 -4.83 -1.64
C ASN A 143 -6.42 -3.90 -2.86
N ASN A 144 -6.04 -2.63 -2.68
CA ASN A 144 -5.88 -1.68 -3.78
C ASN A 144 -4.72 -2.08 -4.71
N VAL A 145 -3.56 -2.41 -4.15
CA VAL A 145 -2.38 -2.88 -4.92
C VAL A 145 -2.70 -4.15 -5.69
N ASP A 146 -3.34 -5.14 -5.05
CA ASP A 146 -3.73 -6.40 -5.66
C ASP A 146 -4.65 -6.20 -6.88
N SER A 147 -5.57 -5.24 -6.82
CA SER A 147 -6.43 -4.90 -7.97
C SER A 147 -5.62 -4.48 -9.21
N VAL A 148 -4.55 -3.70 -9.00
CA VAL A 148 -3.64 -3.30 -10.09
C VAL A 148 -2.88 -4.51 -10.65
N TYR A 149 -2.29 -5.33 -9.78
CA TYR A 149 -1.49 -6.50 -10.18
C TYR A 149 -2.34 -7.63 -10.78
N LYS A 150 -3.64 -7.69 -10.48
CA LYS A 150 -4.58 -8.66 -11.06
C LYS A 150 -4.62 -8.56 -12.58
N THR A 151 -4.47 -7.37 -13.14
CA THR A 151 -4.41 -7.14 -14.59
C THR A 151 -3.18 -7.79 -15.24
N LEU A 152 -2.15 -8.11 -14.44
CA LEU A 152 -0.91 -8.78 -14.83
C LEU A 152 -0.90 -10.27 -14.45
N ASN A 153 -2.08 -10.89 -14.28
CA ASN A 153 -2.24 -12.29 -13.84
C ASN A 153 -1.47 -12.61 -12.54
N THR A 154 -1.35 -11.62 -11.66
CA THR A 154 -0.62 -11.72 -10.40
C THR A 154 -1.53 -11.32 -9.24
N ARG A 155 -1.42 -12.02 -8.11
CA ARG A 155 -2.14 -11.71 -6.87
C ARG A 155 -1.17 -11.23 -5.82
N VAL A 156 -1.54 -10.20 -5.08
CA VAL A 156 -0.76 -9.70 -3.95
C VAL A 156 -1.49 -10.10 -2.68
N VAL A 157 -0.83 -10.82 -1.78
CA VAL A 157 -1.45 -11.40 -0.59
C VAL A 157 -0.71 -10.96 0.66
N VAL A 158 -1.45 -10.54 1.68
CA VAL A 158 -0.87 -10.21 2.99
C VAL A 158 -0.60 -11.50 3.75
N VAL A 159 0.65 -11.75 4.11
CA VAL A 159 1.04 -12.91 4.93
C VAL A 159 1.31 -12.54 6.39
N SER A 160 1.57 -11.27 6.67
CA SER A 160 1.80 -10.77 8.03
C SER A 160 1.55 -9.27 8.11
N VAL A 161 0.97 -8.83 9.23
CA VAL A 161 0.92 -7.42 9.64
C VAL A 161 1.60 -7.31 11.01
N THR A 162 2.69 -6.56 11.07
CA THR A 162 3.42 -6.30 12.31
C THR A 162 3.25 -4.84 12.72
N ILE A 163 2.83 -4.59 13.97
CA ILE A 163 2.58 -3.24 14.47
C ILE A 163 3.57 -2.95 15.60
N TRP A 164 4.31 -1.85 15.51
CA TRP A 164 5.22 -1.41 16.55
C TRP A 164 4.48 -0.57 17.60
N THR A 165 3.77 -1.23 18.52
CA THR A 165 2.85 -0.56 19.46
C THR A 165 3.52 0.26 20.56
N VAL A 166 4.75 -0.09 20.95
CA VAL A 166 5.48 0.58 22.04
C VAL A 166 6.58 1.51 21.53
N VAL A 167 7.45 0.99 20.67
CA VAL A 167 8.60 1.72 20.11
C VAL A 167 9.00 1.12 18.78
N ASP A 168 9.48 1.97 17.88
CA ASP A 168 10.00 1.56 16.59
C ASP A 168 11.21 0.63 16.74
N LYS A 169 11.31 -0.37 15.86
CA LYS A 169 12.46 -1.30 15.85
C LYS A 169 13.63 -0.81 15.01
N ILE A 170 13.45 0.31 14.32
CA ILE A 170 14.48 1.03 13.55
C ILE A 170 14.36 2.53 13.85
N HIS A 171 15.39 3.29 13.48
CA HIS A 171 15.30 4.75 13.51
C HIS A 171 14.50 5.25 12.28
N ILE A 172 13.33 5.84 12.53
CA ILE A 172 12.53 6.52 11.50
C ILE A 172 12.96 7.98 11.38
N ALA A 173 13.63 8.32 10.28
CA ALA A 173 14.15 9.65 9.99
C ALA A 173 13.30 10.37 8.91
N LEU A 174 13.34 11.71 8.91
CA LEU A 174 12.69 12.54 7.88
C LEU A 174 13.28 12.30 6.48
N LYS A 175 14.57 11.97 6.40
CA LYS A 175 15.20 11.56 5.15
C LYS A 175 14.83 10.11 4.82
N ALA A 176 13.97 9.93 3.82
CA ALA A 176 13.48 8.62 3.37
C ALA A 176 14.60 7.58 3.14
N GLY A 177 15.73 7.98 2.54
CA GLY A 177 16.87 7.08 2.32
C GLY A 177 17.43 6.46 3.61
N THR A 178 17.53 7.24 4.69
CA THR A 178 18.02 6.76 5.98
C THR A 178 17.06 5.73 6.59
N THR A 179 15.76 6.01 6.52
CA THR A 179 14.71 5.10 6.98
C THR A 179 14.69 3.80 6.16
N LEU A 180 14.87 3.90 4.84
CA LEU A 180 14.90 2.73 3.95
C LEU A 180 16.10 1.84 4.25
N ASP A 181 17.28 2.40 4.46
CA ASP A 181 18.49 1.62 4.79
C ASP A 181 18.32 0.88 6.13
N GLY A 182 17.72 1.53 7.13
CA GLY A 182 17.33 0.91 8.39
C GLY A 182 16.32 -0.23 8.20
N PHE A 183 15.25 0.01 7.44
CA PHE A 183 14.21 -0.98 7.20
C PHE A 183 14.71 -2.18 6.39
N LYS A 184 15.59 -1.96 5.41
CA LYS A 184 16.25 -3.02 4.63
C LYS A 184 17.11 -3.93 5.52
N THR A 185 17.81 -3.33 6.48
CA THR A 185 18.59 -4.07 7.48
C THR A 185 17.68 -4.89 8.38
N TYR A 186 16.60 -4.30 8.88
CA TYR A 186 15.60 -5.00 9.69
C TYR A 186 14.93 -6.16 8.92
N TYR A 187 14.55 -5.95 7.66
CA TYR A 187 13.95 -6.97 6.81
C TYR A 187 14.88 -8.17 6.63
N SER A 188 16.12 -7.94 6.19
CA SER A 188 17.07 -9.03 5.92
C SER A 188 17.55 -9.76 7.17
N THR A 189 17.82 -9.05 8.26
CA THR A 189 18.43 -9.63 9.47
C THR A 189 17.39 -10.13 10.48
N VAL A 190 16.33 -9.37 10.71
CA VAL A 190 15.33 -9.68 11.74
C VAL A 190 14.16 -10.44 11.14
N MET A 191 13.50 -9.93 10.09
CA MET A 191 12.30 -10.58 9.54
C MET A 191 12.65 -11.92 8.88
N LEU A 192 13.55 -11.92 7.89
CA LEU A 192 13.96 -13.15 7.20
C LEU A 192 14.90 -14.01 8.04
N GLY A 193 15.80 -13.37 8.81
CA GLY A 193 16.85 -14.04 9.58
C GLY A 193 16.35 -14.61 10.91
N THR A 194 16.12 -13.74 11.89
CA THR A 194 15.77 -14.12 13.28
C THR A 194 14.35 -14.68 13.41
N LEU A 195 13.35 -13.99 12.84
CA LEU A 195 11.94 -14.35 12.94
C LEU A 195 11.53 -15.43 11.92
N LYS A 196 12.39 -15.71 10.93
CA LYS A 196 12.11 -16.68 9.84
C LYS A 196 10.79 -16.42 9.11
N MET A 197 10.34 -15.16 9.09
CA MET A 197 9.11 -14.77 8.42
C MET A 197 9.34 -14.79 6.91
N ARG A 198 8.71 -15.74 6.21
CA ARG A 198 8.80 -15.86 4.76
C ARG A 198 7.79 -14.93 4.11
N CYS A 199 8.29 -14.06 3.23
CA CYS A 199 7.50 -13.18 2.36
C CYS A 199 8.38 -12.74 1.19
N ASP A 200 7.77 -12.48 0.04
CA ASP A 200 8.44 -12.00 -1.17
C ASP A 200 8.80 -10.53 -1.09
N ASN A 201 8.06 -9.76 -0.29
CA ASN A 201 8.24 -8.32 -0.16
C ASN A 201 7.78 -7.80 1.21
N ALA A 202 8.40 -6.73 1.70
CA ALA A 202 8.00 -6.05 2.92
C ALA A 202 7.70 -4.56 2.70
N GLN A 203 6.62 -4.06 3.29
CA GLN A 203 6.18 -2.66 3.18
C GLN A 203 6.08 -2.03 4.56
N LEU A 204 6.86 -0.98 4.82
CA LEU A 204 6.72 -0.14 6.02
C LEU A 204 5.73 0.99 5.74
N ILE A 205 4.75 1.17 6.61
CA ILE A 205 3.83 2.31 6.64
C ILE A 205 4.18 3.16 7.86
N THR A 206 4.48 4.43 7.64
CA THR A 206 4.95 5.34 8.70
C THR A 206 4.06 6.58 8.83
N GLY A 207 3.92 7.10 10.06
CA GLY A 207 3.24 8.38 10.30
C GLY A 207 4.12 9.62 10.08
N ILE A 208 5.38 9.43 9.64
CA ILE A 208 6.29 10.54 9.40
C ILE A 208 6.02 11.17 8.03
N ASP A 209 6.13 12.50 7.97
CA ASP A 209 6.18 13.20 6.70
C ASP A 209 7.65 13.29 6.25
N PHE A 210 8.01 12.61 5.17
CA PHE A 210 9.40 12.65 4.68
C PHE A 210 9.73 14.03 4.08
N ASP A 211 11.02 14.39 4.15
CA ASP A 211 11.52 15.64 3.60
C ASP A 211 11.32 15.73 2.08
N GLY A 212 10.91 16.92 1.63
CA GLY A 212 10.65 17.20 0.22
C GLY A 212 9.38 16.53 -0.32
N ASP A 213 9.43 16.13 -1.58
CA ASP A 213 8.30 15.55 -2.33
C ASP A 213 8.22 14.01 -2.21
N THR A 214 9.06 13.41 -1.36
CA THR A 214 9.13 11.94 -1.22
C THR A 214 7.95 11.45 -0.40
N VAL A 215 7.11 10.57 -0.97
CA VAL A 215 6.01 9.90 -0.26
C VAL A 215 6.28 8.42 -0.01
N GLY A 216 7.34 7.89 -0.61
CA GLY A 216 7.81 6.52 -0.42
C GLY A 216 9.12 6.27 -1.16
N LEU A 217 9.80 5.18 -0.82
CA LEU A 217 11.08 4.80 -1.43
C LEU A 217 11.29 3.28 -1.38
N ALA A 218 11.86 2.73 -2.46
CA ALA A 218 12.17 1.31 -2.57
C ALA A 218 13.45 1.07 -3.39
N PRO A 219 14.21 -0.01 -3.13
CA PRO A 219 15.23 -0.51 -4.05
C PRO A 219 14.58 -1.06 -5.33
N ILE A 220 15.28 -0.94 -6.46
CA ILE A 220 14.78 -1.34 -7.78
C ILE A 220 15.28 -2.74 -8.11
N GLY A 221 14.42 -3.57 -8.71
CA GLY A 221 14.82 -4.90 -9.21
C GLY A 221 15.15 -5.93 -8.13
N THR A 222 14.64 -5.73 -6.90
CA THR A 222 14.96 -6.56 -5.74
C THR A 222 13.83 -7.50 -5.30
N MET A 223 12.73 -7.60 -6.06
CA MET A 223 11.58 -8.45 -5.73
C MET A 223 12.01 -9.89 -5.41
N CYS A 224 11.43 -10.49 -4.36
CA CYS A 224 11.81 -11.81 -3.81
C CYS A 224 13.26 -11.93 -3.28
N GLY A 225 14.03 -10.85 -3.23
CA GLY A 225 15.39 -10.81 -2.71
C GLY A 225 15.51 -10.22 -1.30
N TYR A 226 16.72 -10.25 -0.73
CA TYR A 226 17.01 -9.72 0.62
C TYR A 226 16.83 -8.21 0.79
N SER A 227 16.60 -7.48 -0.31
CA SER A 227 16.31 -6.04 -0.31
C SER A 227 14.93 -5.76 -0.92
N SER A 228 14.04 -6.76 -0.95
CA SER A 228 12.65 -6.63 -1.40
C SER A 228 11.82 -5.93 -0.32
N CYS A 229 12.06 -4.63 -0.14
CA CYS A 229 11.33 -3.84 0.85
C CYS A 229 11.11 -2.40 0.38
N ALA A 230 10.09 -1.74 0.90
CA ALA A 230 9.86 -0.32 0.67
C ALA A 230 9.31 0.37 1.92
N ILE A 231 9.39 1.69 1.93
CA ILE A 231 8.83 2.55 2.97
C ILE A 231 7.82 3.51 2.33
N ASN A 232 6.71 3.78 3.02
CA ASN A 232 5.62 4.61 2.54
C ASN A 232 5.06 5.44 3.70
N GLN A 233 4.78 6.71 3.44
CA GLN A 233 4.09 7.64 4.34
C GLN A 233 2.58 7.39 4.40
#